data_AF-A0A931NH35-F1
#
_entry.id   AF-A0A931NH35-F1
#
_cell.length_a   1.000
_cell.length_b   1.000
_cell.length_c   1.000
_cell.angle_alpha   90.00
_cell.angle_beta   90.00
_cell.angle_gamma   90.00
#
_symmetry.space_group_name_H-M   'P 1'
#
loop_
_entity.id
_entity.type
_entity.pdbx_description
1 polymer ?
#
loop_
_entity_poly.entity_id
_entity_poly.type
_entity_poly.pdbx_seq_one_letter_code
_entity_poly.pdbx_strand_id
1 'polypeptide(L)'
;MYPREQWTTFWIVACVLFGLLLARNGVNKASIIVCGVAAVLLCIPFYFATRDRSKPPSRTERSLAFAWMIFRRTLGIFFGGAMVAGAGVAFVKGPFGPGESVFLLLIGLCVLWATWFGQGYKKHTFTDDLDLHRENKRRYRWWC
;
A
#
# COMPACT_ATOMS: atom_id res chain seq x y z
N MET A 1 -9.54 0.23 -17.68
CA MET A 1 -8.81 -1.04 -17.52
C MET A 1 -7.61 -0.81 -16.62
N TYR A 2 -7.62 -1.25 -15.36
CA TYR A 2 -6.44 -1.12 -14.48
C TYR A 2 -5.25 -1.89 -15.06
N PRO A 3 -4.07 -1.27 -15.26
CA PRO A 3 -2.89 -2.02 -15.67
C PRO A 3 -2.44 -2.94 -14.52
N ARG A 4 -2.49 -4.26 -14.77
CA ARG A 4 -2.36 -5.35 -13.79
C ARG A 4 -0.98 -5.51 -13.13
N GLU A 5 0.06 -4.83 -13.60
CA GLU A 5 1.43 -5.35 -13.47
C GLU A 5 2.35 -4.73 -12.41
N GLN A 6 2.05 -3.56 -11.84
CA GLN A 6 2.98 -2.90 -10.90
C GLN A 6 2.59 -2.99 -9.42
N TRP A 7 1.31 -3.21 -9.13
CA TRP A 7 0.84 -3.45 -7.76
C TRP A 7 1.34 -4.79 -7.21
N THR A 8 1.48 -5.79 -8.08
CA THR A 8 2.00 -7.11 -7.73
C THR A 8 3.39 -6.99 -7.12
N THR A 9 4.33 -6.26 -7.72
CA THR A 9 5.73 -6.32 -7.27
C THR A 9 5.94 -5.74 -5.87
N PHE A 10 5.35 -4.57 -5.54
CA PHE A 10 5.50 -3.98 -4.21
C PHE A 10 4.83 -4.82 -3.13
N TRP A 11 3.60 -5.29 -3.39
CA TRP A 11 2.88 -6.16 -2.44
C TRP A 11 3.52 -7.54 -2.31
N ILE A 12 4.06 -8.10 -3.39
CA ILE A 12 4.84 -9.34 -3.37
C ILE A 12 6.08 -9.15 -2.50
N VAL A 13 6.83 -8.06 -2.65
CA VAL A 13 8.01 -7.79 -1.81
C VAL A 13 7.60 -7.62 -0.35
N ALA A 14 6.53 -6.88 -0.05
CA ALA A 14 6.01 -6.76 1.31
C ALA A 14 5.54 -8.11 1.90
N CYS A 15 4.87 -8.95 1.10
CA CYS A 15 4.45 -10.29 1.47
C CYS A 15 5.64 -11.24 1.70
N VAL A 16 6.69 -11.14 0.87
CA VAL A 16 7.92 -11.93 1.02
C VAL A 16 8.67 -11.53 2.29
N LEU A 17 8.84 -10.23 2.54
CA LEU A 17 9.47 -9.73 3.76
C LEU A 17 8.67 -10.13 5.02
N PHE A 18 7.34 -10.08 4.94
CA PHE A 18 6.46 -10.51 6.01
C PHE A 18 6.52 -12.03 6.22
N GLY A 19 6.57 -12.82 5.14
CA GLY A 19 6.75 -14.27 5.20
C GLY A 19 8.09 -14.70 5.81
N LEU A 20 9.17 -13.98 5.49
CA LEU A 20 10.49 -14.18 6.12
C LEU A 20 10.47 -13.87 7.62
N LEU A 21 9.75 -12.83 8.03
CA LEU A 21 9.52 -12.48 9.43
C LEU A 21 8.78 -13.60 10.19
N LEU A 22 7.79 -14.23 9.56
CA LEU A 22 7.06 -15.37 10.13
C LEU A 22 7.89 -16.65 10.18
N ALA A 23 8.67 -16.93 9.13
CA ALA A 23 9.61 -18.05 9.12
C ALA A 23 10.64 -17.94 10.25
N ARG A 24 11.08 -16.71 10.57
CA ARG A 24 12.05 -16.44 11.64
C ARG A 24 11.47 -16.49 13.05
N ASN A 25 10.23 -16.05 13.25
CA ASN A 25 9.58 -15.96 14.58
C ASN A 25 8.64 -17.14 14.90
N GLY A 26 8.43 -18.06 13.95
CA GLY A 26 7.51 -19.18 14.09
C GLY A 26 6.07 -18.83 13.72
N VAL A 27 5.32 -19.85 13.28
CA VAL A 27 3.91 -19.71 12.87
C VAL A 27 3.01 -20.03 14.07
N ASN A 28 2.27 -19.04 14.56
CA ASN A 28 1.24 -19.20 15.59
C ASN A 28 -0.16 -18.92 15.02
N LYS A 29 -1.22 -19.31 15.76
CA LYS A 29 -2.62 -19.11 15.31
C LYS A 29 -2.92 -17.65 14.94
N ALA A 30 -2.34 -16.69 15.68
CA ALA A 30 -2.49 -15.27 15.39
C ALA A 30 -1.87 -14.88 14.04
N SER A 31 -0.67 -15.38 13.72
CA SER A 31 0.01 -15.10 12.45
C SER A 31 -0.76 -15.66 11.24
N ILE A 32 -1.38 -16.83 11.37
CA ILE A 32 -2.22 -17.42 10.33
C ILE A 32 -3.45 -16.55 10.08
N ILE A 33 -4.12 -16.10 11.15
CA ILE A 33 -5.30 -15.23 11.04
C ILE A 33 -4.91 -13.91 10.37
N VAL A 34 -3.81 -13.28 10.81
CA VAL A 34 -3.33 -12.02 10.23
C VAL A 34 -2.98 -12.20 8.75
N CYS A 35 -2.30 -13.28 8.37
CA CYS A 35 -1.98 -13.59 6.97
C CYS A 35 -3.24 -13.82 6.13
N GLY A 36 -4.21 -14.58 6.64
CA GLY A 36 -5.46 -14.85 5.95
C GLY A 36 -6.25 -13.56 5.70
N VAL A 37 -6.35 -12.70 6.71
CA VAL A 37 -7.01 -11.39 6.57
C VAL A 37 -6.25 -10.51 5.58
N ALA A 38 -4.92 -10.45 5.65
CA ALA A 38 -4.12 -9.67 4.71
C ALA A 38 -4.26 -10.17 3.26
N ALA A 39 -4.26 -11.48 3.04
CA ALA A 39 -4.46 -12.09 1.74
C ALA A 39 -5.84 -11.74 1.15
N VAL A 40 -6.90 -11.80 1.96
CA VAL A 40 -8.25 -11.39 1.53
C VAL A 40 -8.29 -9.89 1.18
N LEU A 41 -7.64 -9.04 1.97
CA LEU A 41 -7.56 -7.60 1.70
C LEU A 41 -6.79 -7.30 0.40
N LEU A 42 -5.74 -8.07 0.09
CA LEU A 42 -4.98 -7.98 -1.17
C LEU A 42 -5.80 -8.38 -2.41
N CYS A 43 -6.90 -9.12 -2.26
CA CYS A 43 -7.82 -9.45 -3.36
C CYS A 43 -8.79 -8.29 -3.70
N ILE A 44 -8.97 -7.32 -2.80
CA ILE A 44 -9.92 -6.21 -3.00
C ILE A 44 -9.61 -5.36 -4.25
N PRO A 45 -8.36 -5.00 -4.55
CA PRO A 45 -8.01 -4.31 -5.80
C PRO A 45 -8.44 -5.08 -7.06
N PHE A 46 -8.35 -6.41 -7.04
CA PHE A 46 -8.79 -7.24 -8.17
C PHE A 46 -10.29 -7.16 -8.39
N TYR A 47 -11.07 -7.18 -7.30
CA TYR A 47 -12.52 -6.95 -7.36
C TYR A 47 -12.86 -5.58 -7.98
N PHE A 48 -12.14 -4.52 -7.58
CA PHE A 48 -12.32 -3.18 -8.17
C PHE A 48 -11.90 -3.10 -9.64
N ALA A 49 -10.92 -3.90 -10.06
CA ALA A 49 -10.47 -3.95 -11.44
C ALA A 49 -11.52 -4.58 -12.39
N THR A 50 -12.32 -5.52 -11.89
CA THR A 50 -13.40 -6.17 -12.65
C THR A 50 -14.72 -5.41 -12.59
N ARG A 51 -14.85 -4.42 -11.70
CA ARG A 51 -16.10 -3.71 -11.46
C ARG A 51 -16.32 -2.60 -12.49
N ASP A 52 -17.48 -2.62 -13.13
CA ASP A 52 -17.95 -1.50 -13.95
C ASP A 52 -18.21 -0.24 -13.10
N ARG A 53 -17.42 0.81 -13.38
CA ARG A 53 -17.46 2.10 -12.70
C ARG A 53 -18.63 2.99 -13.12
N SER A 54 -19.36 2.70 -14.19
CA SER A 54 -20.53 3.50 -14.60
C SER A 54 -21.70 3.39 -13.61
N LYS A 55 -21.75 2.31 -12.82
CA LYS A 55 -22.80 2.04 -11.84
C LYS A 55 -22.51 2.69 -10.48
N PRO A 56 -23.54 3.14 -9.75
CA PRO A 56 -23.37 3.72 -8.42
C PRO A 56 -22.77 2.68 -7.44
N PRO A 57 -21.96 3.12 -6.47
CA PRO A 57 -21.30 2.22 -5.53
C PRO A 57 -22.32 1.62 -4.55
N SER A 58 -22.30 0.29 -4.41
CA SER A 58 -23.11 -0.41 -3.41
C SER A 58 -22.57 -0.19 -1.99
N ARG A 59 -23.37 -0.53 -0.96
CA ARG A 59 -22.92 -0.48 0.44
C ARG A 59 -21.68 -1.36 0.65
N THR A 60 -21.70 -2.58 0.10
CA THR A 60 -20.56 -3.51 0.15
C THR A 60 -19.33 -2.96 -0.55
N GLU A 61 -19.51 -2.33 -1.71
CA GLU A 61 -18.41 -1.69 -2.45
C GLU A 61 -17.75 -0.59 -1.59
N ARG A 62 -18.55 0.25 -0.93
CA ARG A 62 -18.03 1.29 -0.02
C ARG A 62 -17.27 0.71 1.18
N SER A 63 -17.79 -0.34 1.81
CA SER A 63 -17.13 -1.00 2.93
C SER A 63 -15.81 -1.65 2.53
N LEU A 64 -15.77 -2.35 1.40
CA LEU A 64 -14.53 -2.93 0.85
C LEU A 64 -13.52 -1.85 0.48
N ALA A 65 -13.99 -0.74 -0.10
CA ALA A 65 -13.15 0.37 -0.45
C ALA A 65 -12.52 0.97 0.83
N PHE A 66 -13.34 1.20 1.87
CA PHE A 66 -12.87 1.75 3.13
C PHE A 66 -11.87 0.81 3.84
N ALA A 67 -12.18 -0.49 3.89
CA ALA A 67 -11.27 -1.50 4.44
C ALA A 67 -9.92 -1.51 3.71
N TRP A 68 -9.95 -1.46 2.37
CA TRP A 68 -8.74 -1.35 1.55
C TRP A 68 -7.95 -0.08 1.83
N MET A 69 -8.62 1.07 1.99
CA MET A 69 -7.93 2.32 2.33
C MET A 69 -7.20 2.19 3.66
N ILE A 70 -7.89 1.72 4.71
CA ILE A 70 -7.29 1.58 6.05
C ILE A 70 -6.10 0.63 5.96
N PHE A 71 -6.29 -0.55 5.37
CA PHE A 71 -5.23 -1.54 5.22
C PHE A 71 -4.01 -0.98 4.50
N ARG A 72 -4.20 -0.34 3.35
CA ARG A 72 -3.12 0.30 2.59
C ARG A 72 -2.42 1.37 3.41
N ARG A 73 -3.17 2.22 4.12
CA ARG A 73 -2.63 3.28 4.97
C ARG A 73 -1.79 2.74 6.12
N THR A 74 -2.30 1.75 6.85
CA THR A 74 -1.59 1.14 7.96
C THR A 74 -0.30 0.49 7.51
N LEU A 75 -0.34 -0.32 6.45
CA LEU A 75 0.87 -0.97 5.91
C LEU A 75 1.86 0.06 5.37
N GLY A 76 1.39 1.02 4.60
CA GLY A 76 2.24 2.04 4.00
C GLY A 76 2.89 2.98 5.00
N ILE A 77 2.18 3.37 6.06
CA ILE A 77 2.75 4.13 7.18
C ILE A 77 3.77 3.28 7.93
N PHE A 78 3.49 2.00 8.16
CA PHE A 78 4.42 1.12 8.86
C PHE A 78 5.71 0.92 8.07
N PHE A 79 5.63 0.50 6.81
CA PHE A 79 6.81 0.24 5.98
C PHE A 79 7.51 1.54 5.53
N GLY A 80 6.75 2.51 5.00
CA GLY A 80 7.30 3.79 4.57
C GLY A 80 7.87 4.58 5.75
N GLY A 81 7.18 4.59 6.89
CA GLY A 81 7.66 5.20 8.13
C GLY A 81 8.91 4.49 8.67
N ALA A 82 8.95 3.16 8.68
CA ALA A 82 10.14 2.40 9.08
C ALA A 82 11.34 2.68 8.15
N MET A 83 11.12 2.83 6.84
CA MET A 83 12.17 3.20 5.89
C MET A 83 12.69 4.63 6.14
N VAL A 84 11.80 5.59 6.36
CA VAL A 84 12.19 6.99 6.67
C VAL A 84 12.93 7.07 8.00
N ALA A 85 12.41 6.42 9.04
CA ALA A 85 13.06 6.37 10.35
C ALA A 85 14.41 5.64 10.29
N GLY A 86 14.44 4.49 9.59
CA GLY A 86 15.66 3.72 9.35
C GLY A 86 16.70 4.49 8.57
N ALA A 87 16.31 5.27 7.56
CA ALA A 87 17.19 6.17 6.83
C ALA A 87 17.79 7.25 7.72
N GLY A 88 16.99 7.86 8.61
CA GLY A 88 17.48 8.84 9.59
C GLY A 88 18.49 8.23 10.56
N VAL A 89 18.21 7.05 11.12
CA VAL A 89 19.15 6.33 11.98
C VAL A 89 20.42 5.95 11.22
N ALA A 90 20.27 5.48 9.98
CA ALA A 90 21.38 5.05 9.14
C ALA A 90 22.31 6.22 8.78
N PHE A 91 21.74 7.39 8.54
CA PHE A 91 22.49 8.60 8.22
C PHE A 91 23.36 9.09 9.39
N VAL A 92 22.93 8.86 10.64
CA VAL A 92 23.65 9.33 11.84
C VAL A 92 24.61 8.27 12.39
N LYS A 93 24.23 7.00 12.39
CA LYS A 93 24.97 5.91 13.08
C LYS A 93 24.95 4.58 12.33
N GLY A 94 24.51 4.56 11.07
CA GLY A 94 24.30 3.33 10.33
C GLY A 94 25.55 2.72 9.73
N PRO A 95 25.48 1.43 9.36
CA PRO A 95 26.50 0.77 8.54
C PRO A 95 26.44 1.19 7.06
N PHE A 96 25.43 1.98 6.68
CA PHE A 96 25.17 2.40 5.30
C PHE A 96 25.76 3.79 5.04
N GLY A 97 26.25 4.02 3.81
CA GLY A 97 26.71 5.34 3.40
C GLY A 97 25.58 6.37 3.26
N PRO A 98 25.94 7.65 3.09
CA PRO A 98 24.97 8.72 2.91
C PRO A 98 24.13 8.52 1.63
N GLY A 99 24.68 7.92 0.58
CA GLY A 99 23.96 7.63 -0.66
C GLY A 99 22.84 6.61 -0.47
N GLU A 100 23.12 5.50 0.20
CA GLU A 100 22.15 4.44 0.50
C GLU A 100 21.07 4.93 1.46
N SER A 101 21.44 5.79 2.41
CA SER A 101 20.50 6.40 3.35
C SER A 101 19.53 7.36 2.64
N VAL A 102 20.03 8.18 1.71
CA VAL A 102 19.19 9.04 0.85
C VAL A 102 18.29 8.21 -0.05
N PHE A 103 18.81 7.12 -0.64
CA PHE A 103 18.03 6.22 -1.46
C PHE A 103 16.88 5.57 -0.67
N LEU A 104 17.14 5.10 0.54
CA LEU A 104 16.14 4.51 1.43
C LEU A 104 15.07 5.56 1.84
N LEU A 105 15.50 6.79 2.11
CA LEU A 105 14.60 7.92 2.40
C LEU A 105 13.66 8.19 1.23
N LEU A 106 14.20 8.28 0.01
CA LEU A 106 13.40 8.54 -1.20
C LEU A 106 12.38 7.42 -1.44
N ILE A 107 12.77 6.15 -1.30
CA ILE A 107 11.84 5.03 -1.39
C ILE A 107 10.75 5.15 -0.31
N GLY A 108 11.11 5.42 0.94
CA GLY A 108 10.16 5.58 2.03
C GLY A 108 9.14 6.68 1.75
N LEU A 109 9.58 7.83 1.23
CA LEU A 109 8.70 8.92 0.82
C LEU A 109 7.79 8.53 -0.35
N CYS A 110 8.29 7.81 -1.36
CA CYS A 110 7.47 7.28 -2.45
C CYS A 110 6.39 6.32 -1.95
N VAL A 111 6.74 5.44 -0.99
CA VAL A 111 5.76 4.54 -0.36
C VAL A 111 4.70 5.34 0.37
N LEU A 112 5.07 6.34 1.18
CA LEU A 112 4.11 7.19 1.89
C LEU A 112 3.22 7.99 0.94
N TRP A 113 3.76 8.49 -0.17
CA TRP A 113 2.99 9.15 -1.22
C TRP A 113 1.93 8.22 -1.82
N ALA A 114 2.36 7.04 -2.30
CA ALA A 114 1.46 6.03 -2.88
C ALA A 114 0.42 5.54 -1.86
N THR A 115 0.79 5.52 -0.59
CA THR A 115 -0.09 5.16 0.52
C THR A 115 -1.24 6.16 0.69
N TRP A 116 -0.93 7.45 0.58
CA TRP A 116 -1.88 8.52 0.82
C TRP A 116 -2.83 8.74 -0.35
N PHE A 117 -2.28 8.94 -1.55
CA PHE A 117 -3.05 9.27 -2.75
C PHE A 117 -3.56 8.01 -3.46
N GLY A 118 -2.76 6.94 -3.48
CA GLY A 118 -2.96 5.81 -4.38
C GLY A 118 -2.42 6.09 -5.77
N GLN A 119 -2.17 5.03 -6.54
CA GLN A 119 -1.59 5.17 -7.87
C GLN A 119 -2.68 5.28 -8.95
N GLY A 120 -2.63 6.36 -9.72
CA GLY A 120 -3.51 6.70 -10.83
C GLY A 120 -3.35 5.81 -12.05
N TYR A 121 -4.15 6.09 -13.09
CA TYR A 121 -4.21 5.25 -14.30
C TYR A 121 -2.93 5.33 -15.15
N LYS A 122 -2.40 6.54 -15.37
CA LYS A 122 -1.14 6.73 -16.10
C LYS A 122 0.03 6.69 -15.11
N LYS A 123 0.84 5.66 -15.27
CA LYS A 123 1.97 5.29 -14.40
C LYS A 123 3.09 6.35 -14.31
N HIS A 124 3.06 7.38 -15.17
CA HIS A 124 4.17 8.32 -15.36
C HIS A 124 3.87 9.73 -14.86
N THR A 125 2.71 9.96 -14.22
CA THR A 125 2.33 11.32 -13.82
C THR A 125 1.76 11.34 -12.42
N PHE A 126 2.45 12.02 -11.50
CA PHE A 126 2.01 12.20 -10.10
C PHE A 126 0.64 12.90 -9.98
N THR A 127 0.19 13.60 -11.02
CA THR A 127 -1.13 14.24 -11.07
C THR A 127 -2.27 13.23 -11.16
N ASP A 128 -2.05 12.08 -11.82
CA ASP A 128 -3.07 11.05 -11.96
C ASP A 128 -3.42 10.39 -10.62
N ASP A 129 -2.44 10.30 -9.71
CA ASP A 129 -2.63 9.81 -8.34
C ASP A 129 -3.61 10.71 -7.57
N LEU A 130 -3.43 12.03 -7.70
CA LEU A 130 -4.28 13.05 -7.08
C LEU A 130 -5.71 13.02 -7.65
N ASP A 131 -5.84 12.90 -8.97
CA ASP A 131 -7.15 12.87 -9.62
C ASP A 131 -7.91 11.58 -9.29
N LEU A 132 -7.24 10.43 -9.26
CA LEU A 132 -7.83 9.19 -8.79
C LEU A 132 -8.25 9.29 -7.31
N HIS A 133 -7.43 9.92 -6.47
CA HIS A 133 -7.77 10.15 -5.07
C HIS A 133 -9.05 10.98 -4.94
N ARG A 134 -9.14 12.09 -5.69
CA ARG A 134 -10.33 12.96 -5.73
C ARG A 134 -11.56 12.23 -6.24
N GLU A 135 -11.43 11.43 -7.30
CA GLU A 135 -12.51 10.62 -7.86
C GLU A 135 -13.03 9.60 -6.84
N ASN A 136 -12.12 8.86 -6.20
CA ASN A 136 -12.47 7.88 -5.17
C ASN A 136 -13.11 8.55 -3.95
N LYS A 137 -12.59 9.73 -3.53
CA LYS A 137 -13.16 10.53 -2.45
C LYS A 137 -14.61 10.92 -2.78
N ARG A 138 -14.87 11.41 -4.00
CA ARG A 138 -16.21 11.77 -4.48
C ARG A 138 -17.16 10.56 -4.57
N ARG A 139 -16.69 9.45 -5.15
CA ARG A 139 -17.49 8.23 -5.37
C ARG A 139 -17.87 7.55 -4.05
N TYR A 140 -16.89 7.34 -3.18
CA TYR A 140 -17.07 6.56 -1.95
C TYR A 140 -17.40 7.41 -0.72
N ARG A 141 -17.43 8.74 -0.85
CA ARG A 141 -17.64 9.70 0.25
C ARG A 141 -16.69 9.45 1.42
N TRP A 142 -15.45 9.10 1.08
CA TRP A 142 -14.42 8.97 2.08
C TRP A 142 -14.12 10.35 2.65
N TRP A 143 -14.27 10.52 3.97
CA TRP A 143 -14.08 11.79 4.67
C TRP A 143 -15.10 12.86 4.27
N CYS A 144 -16.37 12.61 4.61
CA CYS A 144 -17.19 13.66 5.23
C CYS A 144 -16.61 13.99 6.60
#